data_AF-A0A536S483-F1
#
_entry.id   AF-A0A536S483-F1
#
_cell.length_a   1.000
_cell.length_b   1.000
_cell.length_c   1.000
_cell.angle_alpha   90.00
_cell.angle_beta   90.00
_cell.angle_gamma   90.00
#
_symmetry.space_group_name_H-M   'P 1'
#
loop_
_entity.id
_entity.type
_entity.pdbx_description
1 polymer ?
#
loop_
_entity_poly.entity_id
_entity_poly.type
_entity_poly.pdbx_seq_one_letter_code
_entity_poly.pdbx_strand_id
1 'polypeptide(L)'
;MGRQTELRDLRSLERRSMYSIFHPLDVNERLPRELVLEGRRHRLFGIRQLELAGYLYLPSLVLVVVVIASFGVNPLIAFGVAGLLLVGFYIYSLAAKYR
;
A
#
# COMPACT_ATOMS: atom_id res chain seq x y z
N MET A 1 32.37 11.66 -40.51
CA MET A 1 31.17 12.39 -40.03
C MET A 1 30.73 11.81 -38.69
N GLY A 2 31.25 12.29 -37.56
CA GLY A 2 30.96 11.66 -36.25
C GLY A 2 31.20 12.52 -35.00
N ARG A 3 31.29 13.85 -35.15
CA ARG A 3 31.58 14.77 -34.02
C ARG A 3 30.46 15.77 -33.68
N GLN A 4 29.37 15.80 -34.44
CA GLN A 4 28.29 16.77 -34.21
C GLN A 4 27.14 16.24 -33.36
N THR A 5 27.05 14.92 -33.14
CA THR A 5 26.00 14.29 -32.32
C THR A 5 26.24 14.49 -30.82
N GLU A 6 27.48 14.37 -30.35
CA GLU A 6 27.85 14.53 -28.92
C GLU A 6 27.48 15.90 -28.34
N LEU A 7 27.70 16.98 -29.08
CA LEU A 7 27.39 18.34 -28.60
C LEU A 7 25.88 18.64 -28.53
N ARG A 8 25.06 17.92 -29.32
CA ARG A 8 23.59 18.05 -29.27
C ARG A 8 22.99 17.28 -28.10
N ASP A 9 23.53 16.10 -27.80
CA ASP A 9 23.05 15.28 -26.67
C ASP A 9 23.39 15.93 -25.31
N LEU A 10 24.53 16.61 -25.19
CA LEU A 10 24.88 17.37 -23.98
C LEU A 10 23.96 18.57 -23.70
N ARG A 11 23.24 19.06 -24.72
CA ARG A 11 22.26 20.16 -24.57
C ARG A 11 20.93 19.69 -23.97
N SER A 12 20.67 18.38 -23.97
CA SER A 12 19.49 17.80 -23.30
C SER A 12 19.59 17.87 -21.77
N LEU A 13 20.82 17.98 -21.23
CA LEU A 13 21.15 18.12 -19.80
C LEU A 13 21.36 19.58 -19.37
N GLU A 14 20.93 20.55 -20.18
CA GLU A 14 20.99 21.96 -19.81
C GLU A 14 20.08 22.22 -18.60
N ARG A 15 20.61 22.86 -17.56
CA ARG A 15 19.98 23.00 -16.22
C ARG A 15 18.51 23.40 -16.25
N ARG A 16 18.08 24.15 -17.26
CA ARG A 16 16.71 24.61 -17.48
C ARG A 16 15.73 23.50 -17.88
N SER A 17 16.15 22.53 -18.71
CA SER A 17 15.31 21.38 -19.09
C SER A 17 15.14 20.40 -17.91
N MET A 18 16.17 20.29 -17.06
CA MET A 18 16.12 19.47 -15.85
C MET A 18 14.98 19.91 -14.92
N TYR A 19 14.83 21.22 -14.68
CA TYR A 19 13.78 21.73 -13.80
C TYR A 19 12.37 21.55 -14.36
N SER A 20 12.19 21.50 -15.68
CA SER A 20 10.88 21.18 -16.28
C SER A 20 10.54 19.69 -16.20
N ILE A 21 11.53 18.80 -16.28
CA ILE A 21 11.31 17.35 -16.20
C ILE A 21 10.99 16.91 -14.76
N PHE A 22 11.60 17.57 -13.76
CA PHE A 22 11.40 17.28 -12.33
C PHE A 22 10.48 18.28 -11.61
N HIS A 23 9.68 19.06 -12.34
CA HIS A 23 8.68 19.93 -11.72
C HIS A 23 7.70 19.06 -10.90
N PRO A 24 7.39 19.40 -9.63
CA PRO A 24 6.33 18.73 -8.88
C PRO A 24 5.03 18.73 -9.70
N LEU A 25 4.34 17.59 -9.78
CA LEU A 25 3.16 17.44 -10.61
C LEU A 25 2.12 18.54 -10.32
N ASP A 26 1.76 19.32 -11.35
CA ASP A 26 0.66 20.26 -11.27
C ASP A 26 -0.66 19.47 -11.15
N VAL A 27 -1.44 19.81 -10.13
CA VAL A 27 -2.71 19.14 -9.80
C VAL A 27 -3.76 19.37 -10.90
N ASN A 28 -3.60 20.43 -11.69
CA ASN A 28 -4.52 20.80 -12.77
C ASN A 28 -4.10 20.22 -14.14
N GLU A 29 -2.89 19.68 -14.24
CA GLU A 29 -2.40 19.10 -15.48
C GLU A 29 -2.83 17.62 -15.59
N ARG A 30 -3.24 17.22 -16.80
CA ARG A 30 -3.70 15.85 -17.02
C ARG A 30 -2.52 14.89 -16.89
N LEU A 31 -2.57 14.05 -15.86
CA LEU A 31 -1.54 13.04 -15.59
C LEU A 31 -1.22 12.19 -16.83
N PRO A 32 0.08 12.00 -17.15
CA PRO A 32 0.54 11.00 -18.10
C PRO A 32 -0.08 9.63 -17.81
N ARG A 33 -0.46 8.91 -18.87
CA ARG A 33 -1.12 7.59 -18.80
C ARG A 33 -0.40 6.58 -17.90
N GLU A 34 0.93 6.66 -17.83
CA GLU A 34 1.78 5.77 -17.03
C GLU A 34 1.54 5.99 -15.53
N LEU A 35 1.46 7.25 -15.09
CA LEU A 35 1.19 7.59 -13.70
C LEU A 35 -0.24 7.26 -13.27
N VAL A 36 -1.20 7.38 -14.19
CA VAL A 36 -2.59 6.96 -13.95
C VAL A 36 -2.67 5.44 -13.74
N LEU A 37 -1.94 4.66 -14.53
CA LEU A 37 -1.89 3.20 -14.42
C LEU A 37 -1.16 2.75 -13.13
N GLU A 38 -0.05 3.40 -12.78
CA GLU A 38 0.69 3.16 -11.53
C GLU A 38 -0.19 3.40 -10.30
N GLY A 39 -0.86 4.57 -10.25
CA GLY A 39 -1.78 4.92 -9.16
C GLY A 39 -2.97 3.96 -9.05
N ARG A 40 -3.52 3.52 -10.19
CA ARG A 40 -4.59 2.52 -10.21
C ARG A 40 -4.13 1.16 -9.67
N ARG A 41 -2.92 0.74 -10.04
CA ARG A 41 -2.33 -0.53 -9.57
C ARG A 41 -2.09 -0.51 -8.07
N HIS A 42 -1.52 0.57 -7.53
CA HIS A 42 -1.31 0.72 -6.08
C HIS A 42 -2.64 0.67 -5.31
N ARG A 43 -3.67 1.39 -5.79
CA ARG A 43 -4.99 1.39 -5.18
C ARG A 43 -5.65 0.01 -5.18
N LEU A 44 -5.54 -0.74 -6.29
CA LEU A 44 -6.07 -2.10 -6.41
C LEU A 44 -5.35 -3.09 -5.47
N PHE A 45 -4.04 -2.95 -5.31
CA PHE A 45 -3.27 -3.77 -4.37
C PHE A 45 -3.70 -3.52 -2.92
N GLY A 46 -3.91 -2.25 -2.53
CA GLY A 46 -4.39 -1.91 -1.19
C GLY A 46 -5.77 -2.51 -0.88
N ILE A 47 -6.72 -2.44 -1.82
CA ILE A 47 -8.07 -3.00 -1.65
C ILE A 47 -8.02 -4.52 -1.53
N ARG A 48 -7.27 -5.22 -2.39
CA ARG A 48 -7.15 -6.68 -2.35
C ARG A 48 -6.53 -7.18 -1.04
N GLN A 49 -5.54 -6.48 -0.51
CA GLN A 49 -4.92 -6.83 0.77
C GLN A 49 -5.89 -6.69 1.94
N LEU A 50 -6.73 -5.64 1.94
CA LEU A 50 -7.75 -5.45 2.96
C LEU A 50 -8.83 -6.54 2.90
N GLU A 51 -9.27 -6.91 1.69
CA GLU A 51 -10.24 -7.99 1.45
C GLU A 51 -9.68 -9.35 1.93
N LEU A 52 -8.44 -9.67 1.57
CA LEU A 52 -7.75 -10.89 2.03
C LEU A 52 -7.60 -10.92 3.55
N ALA A 53 -7.18 -9.80 4.14
CA ALA A 53 -7.01 -9.69 5.58
C ALA A 53 -8.36 -9.89 6.31
N GLY A 54 -9.45 -9.31 5.80
CA GLY A 54 -10.79 -9.53 6.33
C GLY A 54 -11.27 -10.97 6.20
N TYR A 55 -11.03 -11.60 5.04
CA TYR A 55 -11.38 -13.00 4.82
C TYR A 55 -10.59 -13.96 5.74
N LEU A 56 -9.30 -13.69 5.97
CA LEU A 56 -8.43 -14.49 6.83
C LEU A 56 -8.64 -14.23 8.33
N TYR A 57 -9.22 -13.08 8.70
CA TYR A 57 -9.43 -12.71 10.10
C TYR A 57 -10.34 -13.70 10.84
N LEU A 58 -11.52 -14.01 10.30
CA LEU A 58 -12.45 -14.95 10.93
C LEU A 58 -11.87 -16.36 11.13
N PRO A 59 -11.31 -17.05 10.11
CA PRO A 59 -10.76 -18.38 10.29
C PRO A 59 -9.56 -18.40 11.22
N SER A 60 -8.72 -17.36 11.21
CA SER A 60 -7.59 -17.26 12.17
C SER A 60 -8.09 -17.05 13.60
N LEU A 61 -9.11 -16.22 13.81
CA LEU A 61 -9.71 -16.02 15.13
C LEU A 61 -10.33 -17.31 15.67
N VAL A 62 -11.07 -18.04 14.84
CA VAL A 62 -11.62 -19.36 15.22
C VAL A 62 -10.49 -20.31 15.61
N LEU A 63 -9.42 -20.37 14.82
CA LEU A 63 -8.27 -21.23 15.11
C LEU A 63 -7.62 -20.88 16.46
N VAL A 64 -7.39 -19.59 16.73
CA VAL A 64 -6.85 -19.12 18.01
C VAL A 64 -7.75 -19.53 19.18
N VAL A 65 -9.07 -19.34 19.05
CA VAL A 65 -10.02 -19.71 20.11
C VAL A 65 -10.04 -21.22 20.34
N VAL A 66 -10.02 -22.04 19.28
CA VAL A 66 -9.98 -23.50 19.38
C VAL A 66 -8.69 -23.97 20.08
N VAL A 67 -7.55 -23.37 19.74
CA VAL A 67 -6.27 -23.67 20.40
C VAL A 67 -6.31 -23.28 21.87
N ILE A 68 -6.80 -22.09 22.21
CA ILE A 68 -6.90 -21.66 23.62
C ILE A 68 -7.85 -22.60 24.40
N ALA A 69 -8.97 -22.99 23.79
CA ALA A 69 -9.93 -23.91 24.39
C ALA A 69 -9.35 -25.31 24.59
N SER A 70 -8.49 -25.81 23.68
CA SER A 70 -7.88 -27.14 23.81
C SER A 70 -6.90 -27.23 24.97
N PHE A 71 -6.31 -26.11 25.39
CA PHE A 71 -5.48 -26.02 26.60
C PHE A 71 -6.29 -25.88 27.91
N GLY A 72 -7.63 -25.91 27.85
CA GLY A 72 -8.48 -25.80 29.03
C GLY A 72 -8.45 -24.42 29.70
N VAL A 73 -8.04 -23.39 28.97
CA VAL A 73 -7.95 -22.02 29.47
C VAL A 73 -9.35 -21.46 29.72
N ASN A 74 -9.48 -20.63 30.76
CA ASN A 74 -10.74 -19.98 31.11
C ASN A 74 -11.33 -19.22 29.90
N PRO A 75 -12.62 -19.42 29.54
CA PRO A 75 -13.26 -18.73 28.43
C PRO A 75 -13.16 -17.21 28.48
N LEU A 76 -13.14 -16.60 29.67
CA LEU A 76 -12.96 -15.16 29.86
C LEU A 76 -11.64 -14.66 29.25
N ILE A 77 -10.56 -15.44 29.39
CA ILE A 77 -9.26 -15.11 28.82
C ILE A 77 -9.32 -15.23 27.29
N ALA A 78 -9.97 -16.28 26.77
CA ALA A 78 -10.17 -16.42 25.32
C ALA A 78 -10.94 -15.24 24.72
N PHE A 79 -11.99 -14.76 25.40
CA PHE A 79 -12.71 -13.55 25.00
C PHE A 79 -11.84 -12.29 25.05
N GLY A 80 -11.02 -12.14 26.09
CA GLY A 80 -10.07 -11.03 26.18
C GLY A 80 -9.06 -11.02 25.02
N VAL A 81 -8.50 -12.18 24.68
CA VAL A 81 -7.58 -12.35 23.54
C VAL A 81 -8.30 -12.06 22.21
N ALA A 82 -9.51 -12.57 22.00
CA ALA A 82 -10.29 -12.31 20.80
C ALA A 82 -10.62 -10.81 20.65
N GLY A 83 -10.95 -10.13 21.74
CA GLY A 83 -11.17 -8.69 21.76
C GLY A 83 -9.92 -7.89 21.42
N LEU A 84 -8.75 -8.27 21.96
CA LEU A 84 -7.47 -7.64 21.63
C LEU A 84 -7.11 -7.81 20.14
N LEU A 85 -7.32 -9.02 19.59
CA LEU A 85 -7.11 -9.28 18.16
C LEU A 85 -8.04 -8.44 17.29
N LEU A 86 -9.30 -8.25 17.70
CA LEU A 86 -10.26 -7.38 17.00
C LEU A 86 -9.80 -5.93 17.01
N VAL A 87 -9.36 -5.40 18.15
CA VAL A 87 -8.86 -4.02 18.25
C VAL A 87 -7.61 -3.84 17.39
N GLY A 88 -6.68 -4.80 17.43
CA GLY A 88 -5.48 -4.78 16.58
C GLY A 88 -5.83 -4.78 15.09
N PHE A 89 -6.76 -5.64 14.68
CA PHE A 89 -7.26 -5.69 13.30
C PHE A 89 -7.98 -4.41 12.89
N TYR A 90 -8.79 -3.83 13.79
CA TYR A 90 -9.49 -2.57 13.55
C TYR A 90 -8.51 -1.41 13.30
N ILE A 91 -7.49 -1.26 14.17
CA ILE A 91 -6.43 -0.26 14.01
C ILE A 91 -5.68 -0.46 12.69
N TYR A 92 -5.33 -1.72 12.35
CA TYR A 92 -4.69 -2.05 11.09
C TYR A 92 -5.56 -1.65 9.89
N SER A 93 -6.86 -1.95 9.93
CA SER A 93 -7.79 -1.60 8.86
C SER A 93 -7.95 -0.09 8.67
N LEU A 94 -7.95 0.67 9.77
CA LEU A 94 -7.97 2.13 9.74
C LEU A 94 -6.67 2.67 9.14
N ALA A 95 -5.52 2.20 9.61
CA ALA A 95 -4.22 2.63 9.09
C ALA A 95 -4.07 2.34 7.59
N ALA A 96 -4.58 1.19 7.12
CA ALA A 96 -4.57 0.84 5.71
C ALA A 96 -5.50 1.72 4.85
N LYS A 97 -6.55 2.31 5.43
CA LYS A 97 -7.46 3.23 4.73
C LYS A 97 -6.86 4.63 4.53
N TYR A 98 -5.96 5.06 5.43
CA TYR A 98 -5.33 6.38 5.41
C TYR A 98 -3.97 6.41 4.68
N ARG A 99 -3.53 5.29 4.10
CA ARG A 99 -2.27 5.13 3.38
C ARG A 99 -2.52 4.99 1.88
#